data_AF-A0A6A5VNS6-F1
#
_entry.id   AF-A0A6A5VNS6-F1
#
_cell.length_a   1.000
_cell.length_b   1.000
_cell.length_c   1.000
_cell.angle_alpha   90.00
_cell.angle_beta   90.00
_cell.angle_gamma   90.00
#
_symmetry.space_group_name_H-M   'P 1'
#
loop_
_entity.id
_entity.type
_entity.pdbx_description
1 polymer ?
#
loop_
_entity_poly.entity_id
_entity_poly.type
_entity_poly.pdbx_seq_one_letter_code
_entity_poly.pdbx_strand_id
1 'polypeptide(L)'
;MPDSNHRFKNDEQQPRQDQSADHDADDMKPEEREYHERFMREAINMAELALKSDETPVGCVFVKDGEIFGRGMNETNRTLNGTRHAEFVALAGILSKHPVSTLKETDLYVTVEPCVMCASMLRQYGIRAVYFGCWNERFGGTGGVLNIHSDPSVDPPYPVTGGIFREEAIMLLRKFYVQENDKAPEPKQKKTRELKTEILPMDIHAPKSTPTPPVPGLKKPPVPAASTA
;
A
#
# COMPACT_ATOMS: atom_id res chain seq x y z
N MET A 1 48.58 -18.56 -17.62
CA MET A 1 48.70 -19.98 -17.23
C MET A 1 49.90 -20.10 -16.31
N PRO A 2 49.75 -20.71 -15.12
CA PRO A 2 49.11 -22.01 -14.96
C PRO A 2 47.81 -22.02 -14.15
N ASP A 3 46.99 -23.00 -14.52
CA ASP A 3 45.75 -23.45 -13.92
C ASP A 3 45.92 -24.01 -12.50
N SER A 4 44.90 -23.84 -11.66
CA SER A 4 44.43 -24.95 -10.81
C SER A 4 42.97 -24.76 -10.40
N ASN A 5 42.13 -25.53 -11.10
CA ASN A 5 40.78 -25.96 -10.74
C ASN A 5 40.46 -25.97 -9.24
N HIS A 6 39.49 -25.15 -8.83
CA HIS A 6 38.58 -25.48 -7.73
C HIS A 6 37.14 -25.53 -8.24
N ARG A 7 36.83 -26.72 -8.77
CA ARG A 7 35.58 -27.48 -8.65
C ARG A 7 34.46 -26.70 -7.92
N PHE A 8 33.56 -26.11 -8.71
CA PHE A 8 32.21 -25.79 -8.24
C PHE A 8 31.56 -27.11 -7.82
N LYS A 9 31.39 -27.30 -6.51
CA LYS A 9 30.53 -28.35 -5.98
C LYS A 9 29.09 -27.90 -6.25
N ASN A 10 28.34 -28.76 -6.94
CA ASN A 10 26.90 -28.70 -7.02
C ASN A 10 26.35 -28.85 -5.60
N ASP A 11 25.96 -27.75 -4.96
CA ASP A 11 25.05 -27.81 -3.84
C ASP A 11 23.66 -28.02 -4.40
N GLU A 12 23.10 -29.20 -4.10
CA GLU A 12 21.73 -29.59 -4.36
C GLU A 12 20.79 -28.45 -3.97
N GLN A 13 20.11 -27.89 -4.98
CA GLN A 13 19.03 -26.92 -4.77
C GLN A 13 17.92 -27.60 -3.97
N GLN A 14 17.92 -27.37 -2.65
CA GLN A 14 16.75 -27.61 -1.83
C GLN A 14 15.57 -26.82 -2.41
N PRO A 15 14.36 -27.42 -2.48
CA PRO A 15 13.21 -26.78 -3.08
C PRO A 15 12.87 -25.50 -2.30
N ARG A 16 12.90 -24.36 -3.00
CA ARG A 16 12.44 -23.06 -2.48
C ARG A 16 10.98 -23.19 -2.11
N GLN A 17 10.67 -23.07 -0.82
CA GLN A 17 9.30 -22.93 -0.36
C GLN A 17 8.78 -21.56 -0.84
N ASP A 18 7.86 -21.61 -1.78
CA ASP A 18 7.07 -20.49 -2.24
C ASP A 18 6.06 -20.15 -1.13
N GLN A 19 6.33 -19.10 -0.36
CA GLN A 19 5.42 -18.57 0.66
C GLN A 19 5.30 -17.05 0.47
N SER A 20 4.80 -16.60 -0.69
CA SER A 20 4.22 -15.27 -0.81
C SER A 20 2.84 -15.30 -0.15
N ALA A 21 2.82 -15.17 1.17
CA ALA A 21 1.65 -15.23 2.03
C ALA A 21 0.81 -13.94 1.92
N ASP A 22 0.33 -13.60 0.73
CA ASP A 22 -0.77 -12.65 0.57
C ASP A 22 -2.03 -13.36 1.06
N HIS A 23 -2.57 -12.95 2.21
CA HIS A 23 -3.76 -13.55 2.81
C HIS A 23 -4.94 -12.58 2.76
N ASP A 24 -6.10 -13.08 2.35
CA ASP A 24 -7.34 -12.34 2.45
C ASP A 24 -7.90 -12.45 3.87
N ALA A 25 -8.40 -11.35 4.44
CA ALA A 25 -8.96 -11.33 5.79
C ALA A 25 -10.18 -12.26 5.98
N ASP A 26 -10.79 -12.72 4.88
CA ASP A 26 -11.92 -13.66 4.91
C ASP A 26 -11.49 -15.11 5.22
N ASP A 27 -10.19 -15.43 5.10
CA ASP A 27 -9.64 -16.74 5.44
C ASP A 27 -9.24 -16.86 6.93
N MET A 28 -9.26 -15.75 7.68
CA MET A 28 -8.91 -15.72 9.10
C MET A 28 -9.94 -16.43 9.98
N LYS A 29 -9.46 -17.12 11.03
CA LYS A 29 -10.35 -17.67 12.06
C LYS A 29 -11.08 -16.52 12.79
N PRO A 30 -12.33 -16.71 13.25
CA PRO A 30 -13.10 -15.63 13.90
C PRO A 30 -12.37 -14.95 15.07
N GLU A 31 -11.69 -15.73 15.91
CA GLU A 31 -10.92 -15.25 17.07
C GLU A 31 -9.70 -14.40 16.68
N GLU A 32 -9.02 -14.76 15.59
CA GLU A 32 -7.89 -14.02 15.03
C GLU A 32 -8.36 -12.73 14.37
N ARG A 33 -9.48 -12.80 13.64
CA ARG A 33 -10.10 -11.64 13.01
C ARG A 33 -10.52 -10.60 14.05
N GLU A 34 -11.16 -11.00 15.14
CA GLU A 34 -11.56 -10.09 16.23
C GLU A 34 -10.34 -9.35 16.83
N TYR A 35 -9.21 -10.04 17.00
CA TYR A 35 -7.97 -9.43 17.46
C TYR A 35 -7.49 -8.31 16.52
N HIS A 36 -7.45 -8.57 15.21
CA HIS A 36 -7.02 -7.59 14.22
C HIS A 36 -8.03 -6.44 14.04
N GLU A 37 -9.33 -6.74 14.10
CA GLU A 37 -10.40 -5.74 14.02
C GLU A 37 -10.30 -4.71 15.15
N ARG A 38 -9.92 -5.11 16.37
CA ARG A 38 -9.69 -4.16 17.48
C ARG A 38 -8.69 -3.06 17.11
N PHE A 39 -7.58 -3.41 16.46
CA PHE A 39 -6.55 -2.44 16.07
C PHE A 39 -6.93 -1.68 14.79
N MET A 40 -7.57 -2.33 13.83
CA MET A 40 -8.09 -1.65 12.65
C MET A 40 -9.16 -0.61 13.02
N ARG A 41 -9.97 -0.86 14.05
CA ARG A 41 -10.92 0.13 14.60
C ARG A 41 -10.21 1.40 15.07
N GLU A 42 -9.06 1.27 15.71
CA GLU A 42 -8.23 2.42 16.12
C GLU A 42 -7.62 3.15 14.92
N ALA A 43 -7.23 2.44 13.86
CA ALA A 43 -6.79 3.05 12.60
C ALA A 43 -7.95 3.82 11.91
N ILE A 44 -9.17 3.29 11.94
CA ILE A 44 -10.39 3.97 11.47
C ILE A 44 -10.65 5.25 12.26
N ASN A 45 -10.51 5.22 13.60
CA ASN A 45 -10.64 6.43 14.43
C ASN A 45 -9.63 7.53 14.01
N MET A 46 -8.40 7.15 13.67
CA MET A 46 -7.40 8.09 13.13
C MET A 46 -7.78 8.62 11.74
N ALA A 47 -8.36 7.78 10.87
CA ALA A 47 -8.85 8.21 9.55
C ALA A 47 -10.04 9.18 9.65
N GLU A 48 -10.94 8.97 10.61
CA GLU A 48 -12.01 9.92 10.91
C GLU A 48 -11.48 11.26 11.42
N LEU A 49 -10.42 11.25 12.22
CA LEU A 49 -9.76 12.47 12.68
C LEU A 49 -9.13 13.24 11.51
N ALA A 50 -8.49 12.54 10.56
CA ALA A 50 -8.00 13.15 9.32
C ALA A 50 -9.15 13.78 8.52
N LEU A 51 -10.26 13.06 8.36
CA LEU A 51 -11.44 13.59 7.65
C LEU A 51 -11.96 14.89 8.29
N LYS A 52 -12.08 14.91 9.63
CA LYS A 52 -12.51 16.09 10.40
C LYS A 52 -11.52 17.26 10.32
N SER A 53 -10.27 16.99 9.92
CA SER A 53 -9.18 17.97 9.81
C SER A 53 -8.90 18.39 8.36
N ASP A 54 -9.82 18.09 7.42
CA ASP A 54 -9.67 18.32 5.98
C ASP A 54 -8.43 17.62 5.37
N GLU A 55 -8.04 16.46 5.88
CA GLU A 55 -6.99 15.61 5.31
C GLU A 55 -7.61 14.37 4.64
N THR A 56 -6.87 13.79 3.70
CA THR A 56 -7.26 12.49 3.13
C THR A 56 -7.43 11.48 4.26
N PRO A 57 -8.57 10.77 4.37
CA PRO A 57 -8.91 9.97 5.55
C PRO A 57 -8.20 8.62 5.56
N VAL A 58 -6.89 8.68 5.73
CA VAL A 58 -6.01 7.54 5.95
C VAL A 58 -5.48 7.65 7.37
N GLY A 59 -5.68 6.58 8.14
CA GLY A 59 -5.24 6.47 9.52
C GLY A 59 -4.52 5.15 9.73
N CYS A 60 -3.58 5.13 10.65
CA CYS A 60 -2.86 3.91 11.01
C CYS A 60 -2.45 3.86 12.48
N VAL A 61 -2.20 2.64 12.94
CA VAL A 61 -1.61 2.35 14.26
C VAL A 61 -0.52 1.30 14.13
N PHE A 62 0.53 1.45 14.93
CA PHE A 62 1.62 0.49 15.08
C PHE A 62 1.46 -0.24 16.40
N VAL A 63 1.48 -1.57 16.35
CA VAL A 63 1.17 -2.46 17.47
C VAL A 63 2.34 -3.38 17.74
N LYS A 64 2.75 -3.47 19.00
CA LYS A 64 3.76 -4.41 19.47
C LYS A 64 3.24 -5.03 20.77
N ASP A 65 3.36 -6.35 20.90
CA ASP A 65 2.94 -7.10 22.10
C ASP A 65 1.48 -6.82 22.53
N GLY A 66 0.59 -6.60 21.54
CA GLY A 66 -0.82 -6.28 21.77
C GLY A 66 -1.10 -4.83 22.19
N GLU A 67 -0.09 -3.97 22.23
CA GLU A 67 -0.20 -2.56 22.61
C GLU A 67 0.07 -1.61 21.45
N ILE A 68 -0.78 -0.58 21.32
CA ILE A 68 -0.57 0.50 20.35
C ILE A 68 0.44 1.50 20.91
N PHE A 69 1.59 1.60 20.28
CA PHE A 69 2.66 2.53 20.67
C PHE A 69 2.94 3.62 19.62
N GLY A 70 2.35 3.52 18.42
CA GLY A 70 2.39 4.56 17.38
C GLY A 70 1.03 4.76 16.74
N ARG A 71 0.69 6.02 16.42
CA ARG A 71 -0.54 6.39 15.72
C ARG A 71 -0.23 7.47 14.69
N GLY A 72 -0.91 7.43 13.56
CA GLY A 72 -0.71 8.39 12.49
C GLY A 72 -1.96 8.58 11.66
N MET A 73 -2.06 9.76 11.06
CA MET A 73 -3.04 10.08 10.02
C MET A 73 -2.34 10.95 8.98
N ASN A 74 -2.92 11.08 7.78
CA ASN A 74 -2.33 11.97 6.78
C ASN A 74 -2.24 13.42 7.28
N GLU A 75 -1.12 14.08 6.97
CA GLU A 75 -0.86 15.48 7.33
C GLU A 75 -0.34 16.27 6.12
N THR A 76 -0.64 15.82 4.91
CA THR A 76 -0.15 16.39 3.66
C THR A 76 -0.55 17.85 3.46
N ASN A 77 -1.81 18.20 3.73
CA ASN A 77 -2.32 19.56 3.62
C ASN A 77 -1.74 20.44 4.71
N ARG A 78 -1.71 19.97 5.97
CA ARG A 78 -1.22 20.74 7.12
C ARG A 78 0.26 21.08 7.00
N THR A 79 1.05 20.15 6.47
CA THR A 79 2.52 20.28 6.39
C THR A 79 3.02 20.80 5.06
N LEU A 80 2.14 20.91 4.05
CA LEU A 80 2.51 21.21 2.66
C LEU A 80 3.58 20.25 2.11
N ASN A 81 3.58 19.01 2.59
CA ASN A 81 4.57 18.00 2.25
C ASN A 81 3.87 16.70 1.83
N GLY A 82 4.04 16.34 0.55
CA GLY A 82 3.44 15.15 -0.05
C GLY A 82 3.92 13.81 0.54
N THR A 83 4.98 13.80 1.35
CA THR A 83 5.47 12.57 2.00
C THR A 83 4.85 12.30 3.37
N ARG A 84 4.05 13.24 3.91
CA ARG A 84 3.47 13.17 5.26
C ARG A 84 2.20 12.32 5.30
N HIS A 85 2.32 11.07 4.85
CA HIS A 85 1.29 10.04 4.96
C HIS A 85 1.20 9.48 6.38
N ALA A 86 0.07 8.87 6.71
CA ALA A 86 -0.21 8.30 8.04
C ALA A 86 0.94 7.44 8.57
N GLU A 87 1.49 6.54 7.74
CA GLU A 87 2.57 5.63 8.11
C GLU A 87 3.88 6.37 8.44
N PHE A 88 4.24 7.39 7.66
CA PHE A 88 5.41 8.23 7.94
C PHE A 88 5.23 9.09 9.19
N VAL A 89 4.03 9.62 9.41
CA VAL A 89 3.70 10.43 10.59
C VAL A 89 3.84 9.58 11.86
N ALA A 90 3.26 8.38 11.87
CA ALA A 90 3.38 7.44 12.98
C ALA A 90 4.83 6.98 13.20
N LEU A 91 5.53 6.59 12.13
CA LEU A 91 6.91 6.12 12.22
C LEU A 91 7.85 7.20 12.77
N ALA A 92 7.71 8.45 12.34
CA ALA A 92 8.50 9.56 12.88
C ALA A 92 8.30 9.72 14.40
N GLY A 93 7.05 9.57 14.88
CA GLY A 93 6.74 9.56 16.31
C GLY A 93 7.39 8.39 17.05
N ILE A 94 7.37 7.19 16.46
CA ILE A 94 7.99 5.98 17.02
C ILE A 94 9.51 6.15 17.14
N LEU A 95 10.18 6.55 16.07
CA LEU A 95 11.64 6.67 16.01
C LEU A 95 12.18 7.78 16.91
N SER A 96 11.35 8.73 17.33
CA SER A 96 11.73 9.73 18.32
C SER A 96 11.89 9.16 19.75
N LYS A 97 11.36 7.95 20.01
CA LYS A 97 11.27 7.33 21.35
C LYS A 97 11.83 5.91 21.40
N HIS A 98 11.88 5.22 20.27
CA HIS A 98 12.23 3.81 20.16
C HIS A 98 13.30 3.59 19.08
N PRO A 99 14.17 2.59 19.25
CA PRO A 99 15.14 2.24 18.23
C PRO A 99 14.46 1.65 16.99
N VAL A 100 15.10 1.80 15.83
CA VAL A 100 14.65 1.21 14.55
C VAL A 100 14.38 -0.28 14.66
N SER A 101 15.16 -1.02 15.47
CA SER A 101 15.01 -2.45 15.66
C SER A 101 13.64 -2.88 16.19
N THR A 102 12.89 -1.98 16.84
CA THR A 102 11.53 -2.26 17.33
C THR A 102 10.55 -2.62 16.21
N LEU A 103 10.77 -2.10 14.99
CA LEU A 103 9.84 -2.31 13.86
C LEU A 103 9.77 -3.78 13.42
N LYS A 104 10.83 -4.56 13.66
CA LYS A 104 10.90 -6.01 13.37
C LYS A 104 9.91 -6.85 14.17
N GLU A 105 9.40 -6.29 15.25
CA GLU A 105 8.45 -6.93 16.16
C GLU A 105 7.07 -6.23 16.13
N THR A 106 6.86 -5.36 15.13
CA THR A 106 5.70 -4.46 15.07
C THR A 106 4.80 -4.77 13.89
N ASP A 107 3.50 -4.82 14.15
CA ASP A 107 2.47 -4.84 13.12
C ASP A 107 1.97 -3.43 12.81
N LEU A 108 1.68 -3.19 11.54
CA LEU A 108 0.96 -2.01 11.10
C LEU A 108 -0.51 -2.36 10.81
N TYR A 109 -1.44 -1.54 11.30
CA TYR A 109 -2.84 -1.54 10.86
C TYR A 109 -3.13 -0.20 10.19
N VAL A 110 -3.56 -0.21 8.94
CA VAL A 110 -3.80 1.01 8.15
C VAL A 110 -5.10 0.92 7.35
N THR A 111 -5.88 2.01 7.29
CA THR A 111 -7.21 1.95 6.68
C THR A 111 -7.19 1.70 5.17
N VAL A 112 -6.12 2.12 4.49
CA VAL A 112 -5.93 1.99 3.04
C VAL A 112 -4.59 1.30 2.79
N GLU A 113 -4.54 0.40 1.81
CA GLU A 113 -3.32 -0.27 1.36
C GLU A 113 -2.16 0.74 1.21
N PRO A 114 -0.99 0.47 1.82
CA PRO A 114 0.17 1.36 1.73
C PRO A 114 0.51 1.67 0.28
N CYS A 115 0.79 2.95 0.00
CA CYS A 115 1.27 3.30 -1.33
C CYS A 115 2.70 2.79 -1.56
N VAL A 116 3.19 2.79 -2.81
CA VAL A 116 4.57 2.42 -3.18
C VAL A 116 5.64 3.01 -2.25
N MET A 117 5.50 4.29 -1.91
CA MET A 117 6.43 5.00 -1.01
C MET A 117 6.39 4.43 0.41
N CYS A 118 5.20 4.26 1.00
CA CYS A 118 5.03 3.72 2.35
C CYS A 118 5.44 2.25 2.41
N ALA A 119 5.05 1.44 1.41
CA ALA A 119 5.39 0.03 1.31
C ALA A 119 6.92 -0.19 1.26
N SER A 120 7.63 0.63 0.46
CA SER A 120 9.10 0.58 0.40
C SER A 120 9.75 1.00 1.72
N MET A 121 9.23 2.03 2.38
CA MET A 121 9.72 2.47 3.69
C MET A 121 9.54 1.36 4.74
N LEU A 122 8.36 0.76 4.84
CA LEU A 122 8.09 -0.34 5.76
C LEU A 122 9.03 -1.53 5.54
N ARG A 123 9.36 -1.80 4.27
CA ARG A 123 10.33 -2.85 3.89
C ARG A 123 11.73 -2.56 4.40
N GLN A 124 12.23 -1.35 4.16
CA GLN A 124 13.59 -0.93 4.56
C GLN A 124 13.75 -0.86 6.09
N TYR A 125 12.69 -0.51 6.82
CA TYR A 125 12.69 -0.49 8.28
C TYR A 125 12.40 -1.87 8.91
N GLY A 126 12.05 -2.86 8.09
CA GLY A 126 11.83 -4.24 8.50
C GLY A 126 10.59 -4.40 9.37
N ILE A 127 9.43 -3.91 8.93
CA ILE A 127 8.15 -4.17 9.62
C ILE A 127 7.88 -5.68 9.76
N ARG A 128 7.18 -6.11 10.82
CA ARG A 128 6.81 -7.52 11.01
C ARG A 128 5.71 -7.96 10.06
N ALA A 129 4.61 -7.20 10.00
CA ALA A 129 3.44 -7.49 9.17
C ALA A 129 2.61 -6.23 8.92
N VAL A 130 1.80 -6.23 7.86
CA VAL A 130 0.88 -5.14 7.54
C VAL A 130 -0.54 -5.67 7.34
N TYR A 131 -1.48 -5.06 8.04
CA TYR A 131 -2.91 -5.30 7.93
C TYR A 131 -3.58 -4.04 7.39
N PHE A 132 -4.43 -4.16 6.37
CA PHE A 132 -5.11 -3.01 5.81
C PHE A 132 -6.59 -3.21 5.51
N GLY A 133 -7.32 -2.10 5.44
CA GLY A 133 -8.75 -2.10 5.16
C GLY A 133 -9.08 -2.29 3.69
N CYS A 134 -8.99 -1.21 2.90
CA CYS A 134 -9.30 -1.27 1.47
C CYS A 134 -8.07 -1.12 0.58
N TRP A 135 -8.13 -1.71 -0.60
CA TRP A 135 -7.10 -1.61 -1.64
C TRP A 135 -6.90 -0.17 -2.14
N ASN A 136 -5.67 0.13 -2.55
CA ASN A 136 -5.27 1.40 -3.13
C ASN A 136 -5.08 1.25 -4.65
N GLU A 137 -6.16 1.44 -5.38
CA GLU A 137 -6.21 1.17 -6.82
C GLU A 137 -5.24 2.00 -7.67
N ARG A 138 -4.81 3.16 -7.17
CA ARG A 138 -3.99 4.13 -7.91
C ARG A 138 -2.52 4.08 -7.56
N PHE A 139 -2.20 3.79 -6.30
CA PHE A 139 -0.83 3.92 -5.78
C PHE A 139 -0.39 2.74 -4.92
N GLY A 140 -1.19 1.67 -4.82
CA GLY A 140 -0.94 0.50 -3.98
C GLY A 140 0.42 -0.14 -4.21
N GLY A 141 1.18 -0.28 -3.13
CA GLY A 141 2.53 -0.84 -3.14
C GLY A 141 2.60 -2.27 -2.63
N THR A 142 1.47 -2.89 -2.25
CA THR A 142 1.43 -4.23 -1.67
C THR A 142 0.47 -5.17 -2.39
N GLY A 143 0.29 -5.02 -3.70
CA GLY A 143 -0.68 -5.78 -4.51
C GLY A 143 -1.54 -4.91 -5.43
N GLY A 144 -1.90 -3.69 -5.01
CA GLY A 144 -2.86 -2.87 -5.75
C GLY A 144 -2.33 -2.35 -7.09
N VAL A 145 -1.05 -1.96 -7.14
CA VAL A 145 -0.38 -1.53 -8.38
C VAL A 145 0.98 -2.22 -8.54
N LEU A 146 1.78 -2.22 -7.48
CA LEU A 146 3.08 -2.91 -7.42
C LEU A 146 3.13 -3.82 -6.18
N ASN A 147 4.06 -4.78 -6.21
CA ASN A 147 4.30 -5.75 -5.13
C ASN A 147 5.62 -5.44 -4.41
N ILE A 148 5.75 -4.21 -3.92
CA ILE A 148 6.98 -3.75 -3.27
C ILE A 148 7.23 -4.48 -1.96
N HIS A 149 6.22 -5.06 -1.31
CA HIS A 149 6.38 -5.86 -0.09
C HIS A 149 7.03 -7.23 -0.34
N SER A 150 6.90 -7.79 -1.55
CA SER A 150 7.33 -9.17 -1.86
C SER A 150 8.34 -9.29 -3.01
N ASP A 151 8.66 -8.21 -3.72
CA ASP A 151 9.68 -8.19 -4.79
C ASP A 151 11.03 -8.79 -4.32
N PRO A 152 11.52 -9.90 -4.89
CA PRO A 152 12.73 -10.57 -4.42
C PRO A 152 14.04 -9.79 -4.66
N SER A 153 14.00 -8.70 -5.44
CA SER A 153 15.18 -7.86 -5.73
C SER A 153 15.48 -6.78 -4.67
N VAL A 154 14.65 -6.67 -3.64
CA VAL A 154 14.71 -5.65 -2.58
C VAL A 154 15.06 -6.30 -1.23
N ASP A 155 15.10 -5.52 -0.13
CA ASP A 155 15.23 -5.99 1.27
C ASP A 155 14.25 -7.14 1.60
N PRO A 156 14.40 -7.88 2.72
CA PRO A 156 13.50 -9.00 3.05
C PRO A 156 12.01 -8.65 2.96
N PRO A 157 11.15 -9.58 2.49
CA PRO A 157 9.72 -9.32 2.34
C PRO A 157 9.01 -9.30 3.70
N TYR A 158 7.78 -8.78 3.71
CA TYR A 158 6.88 -8.85 4.87
C TYR A 158 5.48 -9.30 4.43
N PRO A 159 4.76 -10.05 5.30
CA PRO A 159 3.40 -10.50 5.02
C PRO A 159 2.41 -9.33 5.04
N VAL A 160 1.40 -9.42 4.19
CA VAL A 160 0.31 -8.45 4.10
C VAL A 160 -1.05 -9.15 4.14
N THR A 161 -2.01 -8.52 4.81
CA THR A 161 -3.40 -8.97 4.84
C THR A 161 -4.34 -7.79 4.62
N GLY A 162 -5.19 -7.89 3.60
CA GLY A 162 -6.18 -6.87 3.26
C GLY A 162 -7.61 -7.29 3.62
N GLY A 163 -8.50 -6.30 3.76
CA GLY A 163 -9.94 -6.53 3.83
C GLY A 163 -10.62 -6.16 5.15
N ILE A 164 -9.85 -5.86 6.21
CA ILE A 164 -10.41 -5.64 7.55
C ILE A 164 -11.13 -4.28 7.60
N PHE A 165 -12.45 -4.28 7.82
CA PHE A 165 -13.29 -3.07 7.67
C PHE A 165 -13.14 -2.36 6.32
N ARG A 166 -12.94 -3.13 5.23
CA ARG A 166 -12.83 -2.63 3.86
C ARG A 166 -13.91 -1.61 3.50
N GLU A 167 -15.16 -1.94 3.79
CA GLU A 167 -16.30 -1.11 3.40
C GLU A 167 -16.27 0.25 4.09
N GLU A 168 -15.97 0.27 5.38
CA GLU A 168 -15.86 1.51 6.16
C GLU A 168 -14.73 2.40 5.64
N ALA A 169 -13.57 1.82 5.34
CA ALA A 169 -12.42 2.55 4.77
C ALA A 169 -12.76 3.17 3.40
N ILE A 170 -13.45 2.43 2.52
CA ILE A 170 -13.94 2.96 1.23
C ILE A 170 -14.91 4.10 1.45
N MET A 171 -15.84 3.96 2.40
CA MET A 171 -16.83 4.99 2.70
C MET A 171 -16.19 6.28 3.22
N LEU A 172 -15.13 6.20 4.04
CA LEU A 172 -14.37 7.38 4.45
C LEU A 172 -13.73 8.09 3.26
N LEU A 173 -13.04 7.37 2.37
CA LEU A 173 -12.44 7.95 1.15
C LEU A 173 -13.51 8.61 0.27
N ARG A 174 -14.66 7.96 0.07
CA ARG A 174 -15.76 8.51 -0.73
C ARG A 174 -16.32 9.79 -0.11
N LYS A 175 -16.50 9.84 1.21
CA LYS A 175 -16.93 11.06 1.93
C LYS A 175 -15.97 12.22 1.65
N PHE A 176 -14.66 12.00 1.70
CA PHE A 176 -13.65 13.02 1.39
C PHE A 176 -13.73 13.53 -0.06
N TYR A 177 -13.90 12.65 -1.05
CA TYR A 177 -13.93 13.09 -2.45
C TYR A 177 -15.23 13.80 -2.86
N VAL A 178 -16.32 13.56 -2.16
CA VAL A 178 -17.61 14.25 -2.33
C VAL A 178 -17.59 15.64 -1.69
N GLN A 179 -16.81 15.86 -0.62
CA GLN A 179 -16.62 17.18 -0.03
C GLN A 179 -16.08 18.18 -1.08
N GLU A 180 -16.61 19.40 -1.04
CA GLU A 180 -16.07 20.51 -1.82
C GLU A 180 -14.73 20.95 -1.23
N ASN A 181 -13.74 21.16 -2.09
CA ASN A 181 -12.45 21.67 -1.64
C ASN A 181 -12.49 23.20 -1.70
N ASP A 182 -12.95 23.82 -0.63
CA ASP A 182 -13.03 25.29 -0.52
C ASP A 182 -11.65 25.96 -0.53
N LYS A 183 -10.57 25.18 -0.33
CA LYS A 183 -9.18 25.65 -0.39
C LYS A 183 -8.60 25.63 -1.81
N ALA A 184 -9.34 25.14 -2.81
CA ALA A 184 -8.90 25.18 -4.20
C ALA A 184 -8.93 26.63 -4.74
N PRO A 185 -7.92 27.06 -5.53
CA PRO A 185 -7.87 28.41 -6.10
C PRO A 185 -9.12 28.78 -6.91
N GLU A 186 -9.69 27.79 -7.60
CA GLU A 186 -11.01 27.86 -8.22
C GLU A 186 -11.85 26.67 -7.72
N PRO A 187 -12.77 26.89 -6.77
CA PRO A 187 -13.65 25.84 -6.28
C PRO A 187 -14.56 25.36 -7.42
N LYS A 188 -14.31 24.16 -7.93
CA LYS A 188 -15.24 23.50 -8.86
C LYS A 188 -16.42 22.98 -8.04
N GLN A 189 -17.60 23.57 -8.25
CA GLN A 189 -18.85 23.08 -7.64
C GLN A 189 -19.03 21.59 -7.98
N LYS A 190 -19.09 20.72 -6.98
CA LYS A 190 -19.24 19.27 -7.15
C LYS A 190 -20.69 18.82 -6.99
N LYS A 191 -21.66 19.73 -7.21
CA LYS A 191 -23.11 19.53 -6.97
C LYS A 191 -23.73 18.28 -7.60
N THR A 192 -23.09 17.67 -8.59
CA THR A 192 -23.58 16.47 -9.29
C THR A 192 -22.96 15.16 -8.78
N ARG A 193 -22.05 15.18 -7.80
CA ARG A 193 -21.42 13.97 -7.27
C ARG A 193 -22.21 13.41 -6.10
N GLU A 194 -23.12 12.49 -6.41
CA GLU A 194 -23.79 11.68 -5.39
C GLU A 194 -22.81 10.68 -4.76
N LEU A 195 -22.92 10.52 -3.43
CA LEU A 195 -22.15 9.51 -2.71
C LEU A 195 -22.68 8.13 -3.08
N LYS A 196 -21.96 7.41 -3.95
CA LYS A 196 -22.25 6.00 -4.21
C LYS A 196 -22.01 5.21 -2.93
N THR A 197 -23.01 4.49 -2.45
CA THR A 197 -22.92 3.64 -1.25
C THR A 197 -22.62 2.18 -1.60
N GLU A 198 -22.93 1.75 -2.82
CA GLU A 198 -22.65 0.39 -3.29
C GLU A 198 -21.14 0.14 -3.42
N ILE A 199 -20.67 -0.95 -2.83
CA ILE A 199 -19.28 -1.39 -2.90
C ILE A 199 -19.24 -2.72 -3.64
N LEU A 200 -18.68 -2.70 -4.84
CA LEU A 200 -18.55 -3.91 -5.66
C LEU A 200 -17.40 -4.79 -5.14
N PRO A 201 -17.45 -6.12 -5.34
CA PRO A 201 -16.29 -6.99 -5.18
C PRO A 201 -15.15 -6.51 -6.09
N MET A 202 -13.91 -6.62 -5.60
CA MET A 202 -12.72 -6.37 -6.43
C MET A 202 -12.04 -7.70 -6.76
N ASP A 203 -11.85 -7.98 -8.05
CA ASP A 203 -10.95 -9.04 -8.49
C ASP A 203 -9.51 -8.52 -8.47
N ILE A 204 -8.79 -8.82 -7.39
CA ILE A 204 -7.43 -8.32 -7.13
C ILE A 204 -6.40 -9.00 -8.05
N HIS A 205 -6.72 -10.19 -8.57
CA HIS A 205 -5.87 -11.01 -9.43
C HIS A 205 -6.14 -10.84 -10.93
N ALA A 206 -7.10 -10.00 -11.32
CA ALA A 206 -7.33 -9.72 -12.72
C ALA A 206 -6.18 -8.86 -13.28
N PRO A 207 -5.49 -9.27 -14.36
CA PRO A 207 -4.53 -8.40 -15.00
C PRO A 207 -5.24 -7.11 -15.41
N LYS A 208 -4.85 -5.98 -14.81
CA LYS A 208 -5.33 -4.66 -15.22
C LYS A 208 -4.94 -4.49 -16.69
N SER A 209 -5.88 -4.68 -17.60
CA SER A 209 -5.69 -4.31 -18.99
C SER A 209 -5.45 -2.80 -19.00
N THR A 210 -4.20 -2.40 -19.26
CA THR A 210 -3.92 -1.00 -19.54
C THR A 210 -4.72 -0.64 -20.79
N PRO A 211 -5.68 0.31 -20.74
CA PRO A 211 -6.18 0.86 -21.98
C PRO A 211 -5.01 1.61 -22.61
N THR A 212 -4.40 1.00 -23.62
CA THR A 212 -3.40 1.65 -24.45
C THR A 212 -4.05 2.90 -25.04
N PRO A 213 -3.59 4.12 -24.71
CA PRO A 213 -4.10 5.28 -25.40
C PRO A 213 -3.79 5.12 -26.89
N PRO A 214 -4.73 5.42 -27.80
CA PRO A 214 -4.46 5.36 -29.22
C PRO A 214 -3.32 6.34 -29.52
N VAL A 215 -2.15 5.81 -29.90
CA VAL A 215 -1.00 6.61 -30.32
C VAL A 215 -1.41 7.31 -31.62
N PRO A 216 -1.47 8.65 -31.68
CA PRO A 216 -1.78 9.34 -32.91
C PRO A 216 -0.61 9.18 -33.90
N GLY A 217 -0.85 8.44 -34.98
CA GLY A 217 -0.19 8.61 -36.28
C GLY A 217 1.34 8.70 -36.30
N LEU A 218 2.05 7.62 -35.95
CA LEU A 218 3.42 7.43 -36.44
C LEU A 218 3.36 6.92 -37.88
N LYS A 219 3.61 7.80 -38.86
CA LYS A 219 3.84 7.40 -40.25
C LYS A 219 5.03 6.43 -40.27
N LYS A 220 4.81 5.21 -40.75
CA LYS A 220 5.89 4.25 -41.01
C LYS A 220 6.92 4.90 -41.95
N PRO A 221 8.24 4.83 -41.66
CA PRO A 221 9.24 5.26 -42.60
C PRO A 221 9.19 4.37 -43.87
N PRO A 222 9.45 4.94 -45.07
CA PRO A 222 9.44 4.17 -46.29
C PRO A 222 10.56 3.13 -46.29
N VAL A 223 10.21 1.91 -46.71
CA VAL A 223 11.15 0.80 -46.90
C VAL A 223 12.02 1.13 -48.12
N PRO A 224 13.37 1.02 -48.05
CA PRO A 224 14.21 1.23 -49.23
C PRO A 224 13.99 0.09 -50.23
N ALA A 225 13.82 0.44 -51.50
CA ALA A 225 13.65 -0.50 -52.59
C ALA A 225 14.92 -1.34 -52.77
N ALA A 226 14.75 -2.66 -52.84
CA ALA A 226 15.84 -3.58 -53.14
C ALA A 226 16.35 -3.33 -54.58
N SER A 227 17.63 -2.98 -54.70
CA SER A 227 18.36 -2.94 -55.96
C SER A 227 18.62 -4.36 -56.43
N THR A 228 18.04 -4.74 -57.57
CA THR A 228 18.41 -5.93 -58.32
C THR A 228 19.79 -5.75 -58.96
N ALA A 229 20.67 -6.73 -58.79
CA ALA A 229 21.81 -7.02 -59.65
C ALA A 229 21.72 -8.48 -60.07
#